data_AF-A0A0F8E686-F1
#
_entry.id   AF-A0A0F8E686-F1
#
_cell.length_a   1.000
_cell.length_b   1.000
_cell.length_c   1.000
_cell.angle_alpha   90.00
_cell.angle_beta   90.00
_cell.angle_gamma   90.00
#
_symmetry.space_group_name_H-M   'P 1'
#
loop_
_entity.id
_entity.type
_entity.pdbx_description
1 polymer ?
#
loop_
_entity_poly.entity_id
_entity_poly.type
_entity_poly.pdbx_seq_one_letter_code
_entity_poly.pdbx_strand_id
1 'polypeptide(L)'
;MLKFLVSMVKKVFSVGYPFPGDVVDTLSLKSTQSLLDADIILFMPTFSDYSNSYQAYNGKPKITESDSQRLIEDLKRWRYELKVAFEHGKTIFIFLAKFEEVYVYTGKNEVSGTGRNQKTINYVDLVNNYSFLPINLGKIISSSGSEIKISKELGVLSTYWDQFGAYSSYEVYLENSELKPLLTTKVGNKLVGTLIKKEEGTLILLPPINNTEKLTRINAYGEDVWTKKGREFGAKVEYIILGIDKALNYRQSLTPAPKWTCENTYKLATEYKITSDIEQILKEISLLEEKKKLLEIDLKEESLLRNLLFETGKPLEKAIIKALKIMGFDAEGYQDSDSEFDAIFSSKEGRFLGEAEGKDNKPINIEKLSQLERNIHEDFEREGVEDYAKGVLFGNAYRFTEIEKRSEYFTQKCSTGAIRAKVALVRTPDLFFVAKYLRENDDQMYAELCRKAIFEAEGKIVDFPELS
;
A
#
# COMPACT_ATOMS: atom_id res chain seq x y z
N MET A 1 -22.20 18.68 -52.70
CA MET A 1 -22.29 19.11 -51.29
C MET A 1 -21.96 17.91 -50.41
N LEU A 2 -20.67 17.54 -50.36
CA LEU A 2 -20.19 16.28 -49.77
C LEU A 2 -19.11 16.64 -48.75
N LYS A 3 -19.48 16.77 -47.49
CA LYS A 3 -18.58 16.92 -46.34
C LYS A 3 -19.47 16.88 -45.09
N PHE A 4 -19.50 15.75 -44.40
CA PHE A 4 -19.70 15.61 -42.94
C PHE A 4 -19.97 14.14 -42.63
N LEU A 5 -18.89 13.34 -42.62
CA LEU A 5 -18.85 12.06 -41.90
C LEU A 5 -17.36 11.75 -41.67
N VAL A 6 -16.70 12.61 -40.90
CA VAL A 6 -15.49 12.20 -40.20
C VAL A 6 -15.99 11.36 -39.03
N SER A 7 -16.09 10.05 -39.24
CA SER A 7 -16.09 9.08 -38.14
C SER A 7 -14.85 9.41 -37.31
N MET A 8 -15.03 9.91 -36.07
CA MET A 8 -13.88 9.96 -35.16
C MET A 8 -13.34 8.53 -35.05
N VAL A 9 -12.09 8.34 -35.45
CA VAL A 9 -11.38 7.09 -35.23
C VAL A 9 -11.27 6.96 -33.72
N LYS A 10 -11.94 5.96 -33.14
CA LYS A 10 -11.83 5.69 -31.71
C LYS A 10 -10.41 5.30 -31.39
N LYS A 11 -9.86 5.88 -30.33
CA LYS A 11 -8.48 5.61 -29.89
C LYS A 11 -8.46 4.38 -28.99
N VAL A 12 -7.58 3.44 -29.30
CA VAL A 12 -7.44 2.19 -28.54
C VAL A 12 -6.04 2.12 -27.95
N PHE A 13 -5.96 1.91 -26.64
CA PHE A 13 -4.69 1.67 -25.93
C PHE A 13 -4.56 0.21 -25.53
N SER A 14 -3.39 -0.37 -25.75
CA SER A 14 -3.02 -1.70 -25.26
C SER A 14 -1.88 -1.61 -24.27
N VAL A 15 -2.13 -1.83 -22.98
CA VAL A 15 -1.14 -1.69 -21.90
C VAL A 15 -0.65 -3.06 -21.47
N GLY A 16 0.67 -3.27 -21.48
CA GLY A 16 1.29 -4.52 -21.06
C GLY A 16 0.98 -5.72 -21.97
N TYR A 17 0.31 -5.49 -23.11
CA TYR A 17 -0.02 -6.50 -24.09
C TYR A 17 0.46 -6.07 -25.48
N PRO A 18 1.37 -6.84 -26.12
CA PRO A 18 1.83 -6.55 -27.47
C PRO A 18 0.70 -6.85 -28.45
N PHE A 19 -0.05 -5.81 -28.82
CA PHE A 19 -1.24 -5.97 -29.65
C PHE A 19 -0.85 -6.47 -31.05
N PRO A 20 -1.51 -7.51 -31.59
CA PRO A 20 -1.19 -8.01 -32.91
C PRO A 20 -1.20 -6.93 -33.98
N GLY A 21 -0.11 -6.82 -34.74
CA GLY A 21 -0.06 -5.99 -35.95
C GLY A 21 0.23 -4.51 -35.77
N ASP A 22 0.51 -4.04 -34.54
CA ASP A 22 0.78 -2.63 -34.23
C ASP A 22 -0.30 -1.67 -34.73
N VAL A 23 -1.56 -2.11 -34.76
CA VAL A 23 -2.69 -1.31 -35.27
C VAL A 23 -3.30 -0.41 -34.20
N VAL A 24 -2.90 -0.57 -32.94
CA VAL A 24 -3.32 0.26 -31.80
C VAL A 24 -2.10 0.77 -31.04
N ASP A 25 -2.26 1.86 -30.27
CA ASP A 25 -1.19 2.42 -29.46
C ASP A 25 -0.86 1.45 -28.31
N THR A 26 0.31 0.82 -28.37
CA THR A 26 0.79 -0.08 -27.33
C THR A 26 1.63 0.68 -26.31
N LEU A 27 1.23 0.61 -25.05
CA LEU A 27 1.87 1.27 -23.93
C LEU A 27 2.60 0.25 -23.06
N SER A 28 3.84 0.57 -22.71
CA SER A 28 4.55 -0.12 -21.65
C SER A 28 3.86 0.11 -20.31
N LEU A 29 3.92 -0.87 -19.40
CA LEU A 29 3.52 -0.72 -18.00
C LEU A 29 4.35 0.34 -17.26
N LYS A 30 5.49 0.74 -17.82
CA LYS A 30 6.32 1.83 -17.34
C LYS A 30 5.90 3.22 -17.86
N SER A 31 4.87 3.29 -18.71
CA SER A 31 4.33 4.54 -19.30
C SER A 31 3.57 5.39 -18.28
N THR A 32 3.65 6.71 -18.43
CA THR A 32 2.92 7.71 -17.65
C THR A 32 1.73 8.30 -18.42
N GLN A 33 1.42 7.79 -19.61
CA GLN A 33 0.31 8.27 -20.42
C GLN A 33 -1.04 7.95 -19.77
N SER A 34 -1.94 8.94 -19.74
CA SER A 34 -3.27 8.75 -19.14
C SER A 34 -4.17 7.90 -20.03
N LEU A 35 -4.95 7.00 -19.40
CA LEU A 35 -5.92 6.16 -20.08
C LEU A 35 -7.18 6.92 -20.52
N LEU A 36 -7.40 8.14 -20.02
CA LEU A 36 -8.54 8.96 -20.43
C LEU A 36 -8.47 9.40 -21.91
N ASP A 37 -7.26 9.42 -22.49
CA ASP A 37 -7.02 9.70 -23.90
C ASP A 37 -7.56 8.60 -24.84
N ALA A 38 -7.84 7.41 -24.33
CA ALA A 38 -8.38 6.29 -25.10
C ALA A 38 -9.90 6.18 -24.97
N ASP A 39 -10.57 5.66 -26.00
CA ASP A 39 -11.97 5.24 -25.96
C ASP A 39 -12.12 3.81 -25.44
N ILE A 40 -11.18 2.94 -25.81
CA ILE A 40 -11.13 1.52 -25.43
C ILE A 40 -9.74 1.21 -24.90
N ILE A 41 -9.69 0.47 -23.79
CA ILE A 41 -8.44 0.07 -23.15
C ILE A 41 -8.35 -1.45 -23.15
N LEU A 42 -7.23 -1.99 -23.59
CA LEU A 42 -6.83 -3.37 -23.34
C LEU A 42 -5.72 -3.34 -22.31
N PHE A 43 -5.81 -4.19 -21.30
CA PHE A 43 -4.84 -4.23 -20.21
C PHE A 43 -4.50 -5.68 -19.89
N MET A 44 -3.22 -6.00 -19.86
CA MET A 44 -2.73 -7.30 -19.40
C MET A 44 -1.88 -7.11 -18.13
N PRO A 45 -2.30 -7.62 -16.96
CA PRO A 45 -1.52 -7.53 -15.75
C PRO A 45 -0.33 -8.50 -15.83
N THR A 46 0.88 -7.99 -15.98
CA THR A 46 2.13 -8.78 -16.00
C THR A 46 3.28 -7.94 -15.44
N PHE A 47 4.41 -8.56 -15.13
CA PHE A 47 5.65 -7.89 -14.76
C PHE A 47 6.71 -7.92 -15.88
N SER A 48 6.33 -8.22 -17.12
CA SER A 48 7.25 -8.34 -18.27
C SER A 48 8.20 -7.16 -18.47
N ASP A 49 7.75 -5.95 -18.14
CA ASP A 49 8.51 -4.71 -18.36
C ASP A 49 9.55 -4.44 -17.27
N TYR A 50 9.56 -5.23 -16.20
CA TYR A 50 10.43 -5.03 -15.03
C TYR A 50 11.52 -6.09 -14.96
N SER A 51 12.72 -5.65 -14.63
CA SER A 51 13.90 -6.48 -14.63
C SER A 51 13.97 -7.33 -13.36
N ASN A 52 14.12 -8.64 -13.53
CA ASN A 52 14.42 -9.56 -12.44
C ASN A 52 15.90 -9.48 -12.05
N SER A 53 16.17 -9.56 -10.76
CA SER A 53 17.50 -9.82 -10.24
C SER A 53 17.90 -11.29 -10.52
N TYR A 54 19.21 -11.53 -10.62
CA TYR A 54 19.75 -12.87 -10.89
C TYR A 54 19.41 -13.91 -9.81
N GLN A 55 19.18 -13.46 -8.57
CA GLN A 55 18.90 -14.34 -7.44
C GLN A 55 17.44 -14.25 -7.04
N ALA A 56 16.75 -15.38 -7.16
CA ALA A 56 15.43 -15.57 -6.55
C ALA A 56 15.52 -15.43 -5.03
N TYR A 57 14.44 -14.96 -4.41
CA TYR A 57 14.29 -14.90 -2.96
C TYR A 57 13.15 -15.83 -2.54
N ASN A 58 13.42 -16.74 -1.60
CA ASN A 58 12.46 -17.78 -1.17
C ASN A 58 11.78 -18.53 -2.33
N GLY A 59 12.55 -18.86 -3.38
CA GLY A 59 12.05 -19.62 -4.53
C GLY A 59 11.17 -18.81 -5.50
N LYS A 60 10.98 -17.51 -5.28
CA LYS A 60 10.23 -16.62 -6.19
C LYS A 60 11.16 -15.58 -6.84
N PRO A 61 10.83 -15.10 -8.05
CA PRO A 61 11.57 -14.02 -8.67
C PRO A 61 11.61 -12.78 -7.76
N LYS A 62 12.69 -12.02 -7.87
CA LYS A 62 12.88 -10.77 -7.15
C LYS A 62 13.22 -9.69 -8.16
N ILE A 63 12.45 -8.61 -8.20
CA ILE A 63 12.68 -7.46 -9.06
C ILE A 63 13.97 -6.75 -8.61
N THR A 64 14.73 -6.18 -9.56
CA THR A 64 15.91 -5.38 -9.23
C THR A 64 15.56 -4.22 -8.29
N GLU A 65 16.55 -3.73 -7.55
CA GLU A 65 16.36 -2.61 -6.62
C GLU A 65 15.84 -1.35 -7.34
N SER A 66 16.39 -1.04 -8.52
CA SER A 66 15.96 0.10 -9.34
C SER A 66 14.53 -0.03 -9.87
N ASP A 67 14.11 -1.21 -10.32
CA ASP A 67 12.74 -1.40 -10.83
C ASP A 67 11.72 -1.65 -9.71
N SER A 68 12.14 -1.94 -8.48
CA SER A 68 11.22 -2.25 -7.37
C SER A 68 10.37 -1.05 -6.96
N GLN A 69 11.01 0.12 -6.75
CA GLN A 69 10.28 1.35 -6.41
C GLN A 69 9.33 1.74 -7.54
N ARG A 70 9.82 1.67 -8.78
CA ARG A 70 9.02 1.95 -9.97
C ARG A 70 7.81 1.03 -10.10
N LEU A 71 7.99 -0.28 -9.89
CA LEU A 71 6.88 -1.23 -9.94
C LEU A 71 5.80 -0.91 -8.90
N ILE A 72 6.20 -0.54 -7.68
CA ILE A 72 5.25 -0.16 -6.62
C ILE A 72 4.44 1.08 -7.01
N GLU A 73 5.08 2.08 -7.63
CA GLU A 73 4.43 3.29 -8.13
C GLU A 73 3.51 2.99 -9.31
N ASP A 74 3.99 2.20 -10.28
CA ASP A 74 3.25 1.81 -11.48
C ASP A 74 2.02 0.96 -11.12
N LEU A 75 2.12 0.08 -10.11
CA LEU A 75 0.99 -0.67 -9.54
C LEU A 75 -0.13 0.27 -9.05
N LYS A 76 0.23 1.31 -8.30
CA LYS A 76 -0.72 2.31 -7.80
C LYS A 76 -1.30 3.15 -8.94
N ARG A 77 -0.44 3.59 -9.87
CA ARG A 77 -0.85 4.43 -11.00
C ARG A 77 -1.85 3.71 -11.89
N TRP A 78 -1.54 2.52 -12.40
CA TRP A 78 -2.47 1.83 -13.30
C TRP A 78 -3.77 1.44 -12.61
N ARG A 79 -3.72 1.10 -11.31
CA ARG A 79 -4.93 0.89 -10.52
C ARG A 79 -5.80 2.14 -10.50
N TYR A 80 -5.21 3.32 -10.31
CA TYR A 80 -5.92 4.59 -10.37
C TYR A 80 -6.43 4.91 -11.78
N GLU A 81 -5.58 4.82 -12.81
CA GLU A 81 -5.96 5.10 -14.20
C GLU A 81 -7.09 4.19 -14.70
N LEU A 82 -7.04 2.89 -14.40
CA LEU A 82 -8.10 1.94 -14.77
C LEU A 82 -9.39 2.25 -14.02
N LYS A 83 -9.31 2.67 -12.74
CA LYS A 83 -10.47 3.09 -11.96
C LYS A 83 -11.12 4.32 -12.59
N VAL A 84 -10.33 5.35 -12.85
CA VAL A 84 -10.80 6.62 -13.43
C VAL A 84 -11.37 6.40 -14.83
N ALA A 85 -10.71 5.60 -15.68
CA ALA A 85 -11.23 5.25 -16.99
C ALA A 85 -12.56 4.49 -16.90
N PHE A 86 -12.67 3.53 -15.98
CA PHE A 86 -13.93 2.82 -15.75
C PHE A 86 -15.02 3.78 -15.28
N GLU A 87 -14.71 4.74 -14.41
CA GLU A 87 -15.67 5.73 -13.91
C GLU A 87 -16.13 6.74 -14.99
N HIS A 88 -15.36 6.89 -16.08
CA HIS A 88 -15.63 7.79 -17.19
C HIS A 88 -16.29 7.10 -18.41
N GLY A 89 -16.94 5.96 -18.23
CA GLY A 89 -17.71 5.32 -19.30
C GLY A 89 -16.90 4.45 -20.24
N LYS A 90 -15.60 4.25 -19.99
CA LYS A 90 -14.73 3.54 -20.94
C LYS A 90 -15.02 2.04 -20.93
N THR A 91 -14.80 1.39 -22.08
CA THR A 91 -14.79 -0.07 -22.20
C THR A 91 -13.36 -0.56 -21.99
N ILE A 92 -13.18 -1.40 -20.97
CA ILE A 92 -11.87 -1.93 -20.57
C ILE A 92 -11.88 -3.45 -20.73
N PHE A 93 -11.00 -3.97 -21.58
CA PHE A 93 -10.71 -5.39 -21.73
C PHE A 93 -9.51 -5.75 -20.86
N ILE A 94 -9.69 -6.66 -19.91
CA ILE A 94 -8.62 -7.23 -19.09
C ILE A 94 -8.32 -8.65 -19.59
N PHE A 95 -7.10 -8.86 -20.07
CA PHE A 95 -6.62 -10.21 -20.37
C PHE A 95 -6.10 -10.89 -19.10
N LEU A 96 -6.72 -12.00 -18.72
CA LEU A 96 -6.40 -12.77 -17.52
C LEU A 96 -5.10 -13.56 -17.70
N ALA A 97 -3.97 -12.87 -17.58
CA ALA A 97 -2.63 -13.44 -17.70
C ALA A 97 -2.29 -14.38 -16.53
N LYS A 98 -1.23 -15.17 -16.70
CA LYS A 98 -0.66 -16.00 -15.65
C LYS A 98 -0.47 -15.22 -14.35
N PHE A 99 -0.82 -15.84 -13.23
CA PHE A 99 -0.59 -15.26 -11.91
C PHE A 99 0.92 -15.22 -11.61
N GLU A 100 1.42 -14.04 -11.30
CA GLU A 100 2.83 -13.79 -10.99
C GLU A 100 2.95 -13.19 -9.59
N GLU A 101 3.94 -13.67 -8.83
CA GLU A 101 4.33 -13.11 -7.55
C GLU A 101 5.82 -12.85 -7.54
N VAL A 102 6.21 -11.63 -7.16
CA VAL A 102 7.61 -11.21 -7.13
C VAL A 102 7.92 -10.47 -5.84
N TYR A 103 9.17 -10.60 -5.39
CA TYR A 103 9.69 -9.78 -4.30
C TYR A 103 10.18 -8.43 -4.83
N VAL A 104 9.79 -7.35 -4.17
CA VAL A 104 10.24 -5.98 -4.44
C VAL A 104 10.97 -5.41 -3.23
N TYR A 105 12.01 -4.63 -3.47
CA TYR A 105 12.76 -3.94 -2.42
C TYR A 105 11.89 -2.86 -1.76
N THR A 106 11.88 -2.84 -0.44
CA THR A 106 11.10 -1.86 0.38
C THR A 106 11.83 -0.54 0.58
N GLY A 107 13.11 -0.46 0.20
CA GLY A 107 14.01 0.65 0.52
C GLY A 107 14.56 0.62 1.95
N LYS A 108 14.15 -0.34 2.78
CA LYS A 108 14.77 -0.57 4.11
C LYS A 108 15.97 -1.49 3.96
N ASN A 109 17.08 -1.11 4.57
CA ASN A 109 18.25 -1.95 4.71
C ASN A 109 18.76 -1.96 6.14
N GLU A 110 19.41 -3.04 6.51
CA GLU A 110 20.14 -3.19 7.76
C GLU A 110 21.58 -3.59 7.44
N VAL A 111 22.52 -3.08 8.22
CA VAL A 111 23.92 -3.45 8.09
C VAL A 111 24.26 -4.41 9.22
N SER A 112 24.68 -5.63 8.87
CA SER A 112 25.08 -6.67 9.81
C SER A 112 26.58 -6.94 9.73
N GLY A 113 27.27 -6.97 10.88
CA GLY A 113 28.71 -7.22 10.98
C GLY A 113 29.57 -5.94 11.00
N THR A 114 30.87 -6.10 11.26
CA THR A 114 31.84 -4.99 11.37
C THR A 114 33.03 -5.17 10.42
N GLY A 115 33.57 -4.07 9.89
CA GLY A 115 34.77 -4.06 9.04
C GLY A 115 34.59 -4.85 7.72
N ARG A 116 35.55 -5.74 7.40
CA ARG A 116 35.55 -6.52 6.15
C ARG A 116 34.40 -7.54 6.02
N ASN A 117 33.67 -7.85 7.09
CA ASN A 117 32.57 -8.82 7.10
C ASN A 117 31.17 -8.17 7.13
N GLN A 118 31.09 -6.88 6.84
CA GLN A 118 29.84 -6.13 6.75
C GLN A 118 28.93 -6.68 5.62
N LYS A 119 27.68 -7.03 5.96
CA LYS A 119 26.65 -7.52 5.04
C LYS A 119 25.43 -6.60 5.12
N THR A 120 24.99 -6.08 3.98
CA THR A 120 23.74 -5.33 3.87
C THR A 120 22.58 -6.30 3.67
N ILE A 121 21.62 -6.29 4.60
CA ILE A 121 20.35 -7.00 4.54
C ILE A 121 19.34 -6.04 3.92
N ASN A 122 18.78 -6.39 2.77
CA ASN A 122 17.73 -5.60 2.12
C ASN A 122 16.37 -6.24 2.39
N TYR A 123 15.42 -5.46 2.89
CA TYR A 123 14.06 -5.93 3.13
C TYR A 123 13.24 -5.91 1.84
N VAL A 124 12.51 -6.98 1.62
CA VAL A 124 11.66 -7.17 0.44
C VAL A 124 10.22 -7.49 0.83
N ASP A 125 9.27 -6.96 0.05
CA ASP A 125 7.84 -7.25 0.16
C ASP A 125 7.39 -8.10 -1.03
N LEU A 126 6.34 -8.89 -0.84
CA LEU A 126 5.77 -9.74 -1.89
C LEU A 126 4.58 -9.01 -2.56
N VAL A 127 4.61 -8.90 -3.89
CA VAL A 127 3.53 -8.29 -4.68
C VAL A 127 3.10 -9.20 -5.82
N ASN A 128 1.87 -9.01 -6.33
CA ASN A 128 1.31 -9.80 -7.43
C ASN A 128 0.80 -8.91 -8.58
N ASN A 129 0.82 -9.43 -9.81
CA ASN A 129 0.48 -8.69 -11.03
C ASN A 129 -0.98 -8.23 -11.06
N TYR A 130 -1.90 -8.93 -10.42
CA TYR A 130 -3.31 -8.53 -10.35
C TYR A 130 -3.56 -7.30 -9.47
N SER A 131 -2.56 -6.84 -8.72
CA SER A 131 -2.64 -5.61 -7.91
C SER A 131 -2.80 -4.34 -8.74
N PHE A 132 -2.51 -4.39 -10.06
CA PHE A 132 -2.85 -3.34 -11.02
C PHE A 132 -4.36 -3.08 -11.13
N LEU A 133 -5.23 -4.04 -10.79
CA LEU A 133 -6.65 -3.92 -11.08
C LEU A 133 -7.43 -3.26 -9.93
N PRO A 134 -8.35 -2.31 -10.22
CA PRO A 134 -9.14 -1.62 -9.19
C PRO A 134 -10.36 -2.42 -8.70
N ILE A 135 -10.43 -3.71 -9.00
CA ILE A 135 -11.59 -4.58 -8.73
C ILE A 135 -11.21 -5.80 -7.91
N ASN A 136 -12.15 -6.30 -7.10
CA ASN A 136 -11.97 -7.56 -6.38
C ASN A 136 -12.40 -8.73 -7.27
N LEU A 137 -11.43 -9.54 -7.69
CA LEU A 137 -11.67 -10.74 -8.50
C LEU A 137 -11.93 -12.01 -7.67
N GLY A 138 -11.98 -11.89 -6.34
CA GLY A 138 -11.99 -13.03 -5.43
C GLY A 138 -10.64 -13.75 -5.44
N LYS A 139 -10.64 -15.06 -5.22
CA LYS A 139 -9.41 -15.85 -5.21
C LYS A 139 -8.99 -16.20 -6.63
N ILE A 140 -7.77 -15.83 -6.98
CA ILE A 140 -7.16 -16.11 -8.29
C ILE A 140 -6.33 -17.39 -8.16
N ILE A 141 -6.62 -18.40 -8.98
CA ILE A 141 -5.91 -19.67 -8.96
C ILE A 141 -5.11 -19.84 -10.25
N SER A 142 -3.79 -19.99 -10.09
CA SER A 142 -2.86 -20.25 -11.18
C SER A 142 -3.08 -21.66 -11.74
N SER A 143 -3.64 -21.75 -12.94
CA SER A 143 -3.88 -23.02 -13.62
C SER A 143 -4.19 -22.72 -15.09
N SER A 144 -3.54 -23.45 -16.00
CA SER A 144 -3.62 -23.17 -17.43
C SER A 144 -4.28 -24.29 -18.24
N GLY A 145 -4.94 -23.93 -19.33
CA GLY A 145 -5.48 -24.88 -20.30
C GLY A 145 -6.19 -24.20 -21.48
N SER A 146 -6.53 -24.99 -22.51
CA SER A 146 -7.16 -24.49 -23.75
C SER A 146 -8.65 -24.83 -23.87
N GLU A 147 -9.13 -25.82 -23.12
CA GLU A 147 -10.52 -26.31 -23.21
C GLU A 147 -11.48 -25.41 -22.43
N ILE A 148 -12.07 -24.42 -23.13
CA ILE A 148 -12.98 -23.42 -22.56
C ILE A 148 -14.39 -23.62 -23.12
N LYS A 149 -15.37 -23.57 -22.21
CA LYS A 149 -16.80 -23.66 -22.49
C LYS A 149 -17.44 -22.28 -22.37
N ILE A 150 -18.22 -21.91 -23.37
CA ILE A 150 -19.05 -20.70 -23.36
C ILE A 150 -20.33 -20.92 -22.55
N SER A 151 -20.79 -19.88 -21.85
CA SER A 151 -22.13 -19.85 -21.29
C SER A 151 -23.17 -19.72 -22.42
N LYS A 152 -24.44 -20.05 -22.14
CA LYS A 152 -25.53 -19.95 -23.13
C LYS A 152 -25.82 -18.51 -23.59
N GLU A 153 -25.30 -17.51 -22.88
CA GLU A 153 -25.57 -16.08 -23.10
C GLU A 153 -24.28 -15.28 -23.28
N LEU A 154 -23.45 -15.64 -24.26
CA LEU A 154 -22.21 -14.91 -24.54
C LEU A 154 -22.47 -13.49 -25.09
N GLY A 155 -23.68 -13.25 -25.61
CA GLY A 155 -24.17 -11.92 -25.97
C GLY A 155 -23.27 -11.22 -26.99
N VAL A 156 -22.82 -10.01 -26.66
CA VAL A 156 -21.96 -9.18 -27.51
C VAL A 156 -20.58 -9.80 -27.78
N LEU A 157 -20.15 -10.76 -26.97
CA LEU A 157 -18.84 -11.41 -27.11
C LEU A 157 -18.87 -12.64 -28.04
N SER A 158 -20.04 -13.04 -28.56
CA SER A 158 -20.18 -14.21 -29.44
C SER A 158 -19.22 -14.16 -30.64
N THR A 159 -19.23 -13.04 -31.37
CA THR A 159 -18.36 -12.88 -32.56
C THR A 159 -16.88 -12.86 -32.22
N TYR A 160 -16.50 -12.29 -31.08
CA TYR A 160 -15.11 -12.33 -30.61
C TYR A 160 -14.69 -13.77 -30.34
N TRP A 161 -15.51 -14.52 -29.61
CA TRP A 161 -15.16 -15.89 -29.23
C TRP A 161 -15.11 -16.84 -30.43
N ASP A 162 -16.04 -16.72 -31.37
CA ASP A 162 -16.05 -17.54 -32.59
C ASP A 162 -14.79 -17.34 -33.43
N GLN A 163 -14.26 -16.11 -33.50
CA GLN A 163 -13.06 -15.82 -34.29
C GLN A 163 -11.75 -16.08 -33.54
N PHE A 164 -11.71 -15.79 -32.23
CA PHE A 164 -10.46 -15.74 -31.47
C PHE A 164 -10.34 -16.80 -30.38
N GLY A 165 -11.43 -17.50 -30.03
CA GLY A 165 -11.43 -18.52 -28.97
C GLY A 165 -10.43 -19.66 -29.23
N ALA A 166 -10.18 -20.02 -30.51
CA ALA A 166 -9.17 -21.01 -30.89
C ALA A 166 -7.72 -20.53 -30.65
N TYR A 167 -7.51 -19.23 -30.52
CA TYR A 167 -6.22 -18.60 -30.24
C TYR A 167 -6.04 -18.23 -28.76
N SER A 168 -7.07 -18.46 -27.95
CA SER A 168 -7.11 -18.12 -26.54
C SER A 168 -6.94 -19.37 -25.67
N SER A 169 -6.19 -19.21 -24.58
CA SER A 169 -6.12 -20.21 -23.51
C SER A 169 -6.16 -19.51 -22.16
N TYR A 170 -6.72 -20.18 -21.15
CA TYR A 170 -6.76 -19.61 -19.80
C TYR A 170 -5.44 -19.92 -19.10
N GLU A 171 -4.96 -18.98 -18.28
CA GLU A 171 -3.76 -19.13 -17.45
C GLU A 171 -4.07 -19.05 -15.95
N VAL A 172 -5.29 -18.62 -15.62
CA VAL A 172 -5.87 -18.60 -14.29
C VAL A 172 -7.35 -18.95 -14.35
N TYR A 173 -7.93 -19.32 -13.21
CA TYR A 173 -9.37 -19.23 -13.00
C TYR A 173 -9.68 -18.49 -11.69
N LEU A 174 -10.88 -17.93 -11.63
CA LEU A 174 -11.34 -17.11 -10.52
C LEU A 174 -12.35 -17.90 -9.66
N GLU A 175 -12.21 -17.81 -8.35
CA GLU A 175 -13.22 -18.25 -7.39
C GLU A 175 -13.87 -17.01 -6.76
N ASN A 176 -14.98 -16.60 -7.38
CA ASN A 176 -15.79 -15.49 -6.91
C ASN A 176 -17.27 -15.75 -7.28
N SER A 177 -18.12 -15.93 -6.27
CA SER A 177 -19.55 -16.23 -6.45
C SER A 177 -20.38 -15.04 -6.93
N GLU A 178 -19.86 -13.81 -6.82
CA GLU A 178 -20.55 -12.59 -7.23
C GLU A 178 -20.42 -12.32 -8.74
N LEU A 179 -19.43 -12.94 -9.41
CA LEU A 179 -19.17 -12.74 -10.83
C LEU A 179 -19.99 -13.71 -11.68
N LYS A 180 -20.79 -13.19 -12.61
CA LYS A 180 -21.54 -14.02 -13.58
C LYS A 180 -20.57 -14.63 -14.59
N PRO A 181 -20.47 -15.97 -14.71
CA PRO A 181 -19.58 -16.59 -15.68
C PRO A 181 -20.08 -16.46 -17.11
N LEU A 182 -19.21 -15.97 -18.00
CA LEU A 182 -19.40 -16.02 -19.44
C LEU A 182 -18.57 -17.12 -20.09
N LEU A 183 -17.37 -17.36 -19.55
CA LEU A 183 -16.46 -18.41 -19.96
C LEU A 183 -16.08 -19.24 -18.75
N THR A 184 -16.12 -20.57 -18.91
CA THR A 184 -15.69 -21.50 -17.88
C THR A 184 -14.74 -22.54 -18.42
N THR A 185 -13.96 -23.19 -17.56
CA THR A 185 -13.29 -24.44 -17.93
C THR A 185 -14.32 -25.50 -18.37
N LYS A 186 -13.96 -26.35 -19.33
CA LYS A 186 -14.82 -27.45 -19.79
C LYS A 186 -15.17 -28.43 -18.67
N VAL A 187 -14.21 -28.69 -17.78
CA VAL A 187 -14.36 -29.56 -16.62
C VAL A 187 -14.29 -28.72 -15.35
N GLY A 188 -15.23 -28.92 -14.43
CA GLY A 188 -15.27 -28.20 -13.14
C GLY A 188 -15.94 -26.83 -13.17
N ASN A 189 -16.35 -26.34 -14.35
CA ASN A 189 -17.06 -25.06 -14.55
C ASN A 189 -16.40 -23.88 -13.83
N LYS A 190 -15.06 -23.82 -13.80
CA LYS A 190 -14.30 -22.76 -13.13
C LYS A 190 -14.33 -21.50 -13.99
N LEU A 191 -14.52 -20.32 -13.36
CA LEU A 191 -14.67 -19.04 -14.05
C LEU A 191 -13.34 -18.60 -14.69
N VAL A 192 -13.33 -18.42 -16.02
CA VAL A 192 -12.15 -17.95 -16.78
C VAL A 192 -12.46 -16.72 -17.64
N GLY A 193 -13.67 -16.19 -17.56
CA GLY A 193 -14.05 -14.95 -18.22
C GLY A 193 -15.45 -14.48 -17.83
N THR A 194 -15.60 -13.17 -17.69
CA THR A 194 -16.83 -12.51 -17.23
C THR A 194 -16.95 -11.10 -17.83
N LEU A 195 -18.12 -10.51 -17.70
CA LEU A 195 -18.39 -9.12 -18.06
C LEU A 195 -19.05 -8.44 -16.86
N ILE A 196 -18.43 -7.35 -16.41
CA ILE A 196 -18.92 -6.50 -15.33
C ILE A 196 -19.34 -5.19 -15.98
N LYS A 197 -20.64 -4.93 -15.99
CA LYS A 197 -21.19 -3.68 -16.51
C LYS A 197 -21.87 -2.94 -15.37
N LYS A 198 -21.51 -1.66 -15.22
CA LYS A 198 -22.19 -0.72 -14.32
C LYS A 198 -22.63 0.52 -15.11
N GLU A 199 -23.24 1.49 -14.44
CA GLU A 199 -23.61 2.77 -15.07
C GLU A 199 -22.36 3.54 -15.49
N GLU A 200 -21.31 3.43 -14.69
CA GLU A 200 -20.09 4.19 -14.85
C GLU A 200 -19.22 3.67 -15.99
N GLY A 201 -19.22 2.37 -16.29
CA GLY A 201 -18.36 1.79 -17.34
C GLY A 201 -18.52 0.28 -17.53
N THR A 202 -17.71 -0.29 -18.43
CA THR A 202 -17.72 -1.74 -18.71
C THR A 202 -16.33 -2.37 -18.61
N LEU A 203 -16.23 -3.45 -17.84
CA LEU A 203 -15.05 -4.30 -17.71
C LEU A 203 -15.34 -5.67 -18.30
N ILE A 204 -14.46 -6.13 -19.19
CA ILE A 204 -14.57 -7.41 -19.89
C ILE A 204 -13.33 -8.22 -19.59
N LEU A 205 -13.48 -9.34 -18.89
CA LEU A 205 -12.38 -10.19 -18.48
C LEU A 205 -12.35 -11.42 -19.38
N LEU A 206 -11.24 -11.59 -20.10
CA LEU A 206 -11.07 -12.64 -21.10
C LEU A 206 -9.74 -13.37 -20.91
N PRO A 207 -9.66 -14.66 -21.26
CA PRO A 207 -8.38 -15.33 -21.46
C PRO A 207 -7.55 -14.59 -22.53
N PRO A 208 -6.22 -14.48 -22.37
CA PRO A 208 -5.36 -13.84 -23.35
C PRO A 208 -5.38 -14.57 -24.69
N ILE A 209 -5.16 -13.83 -25.78
CA ILE A 209 -4.82 -14.43 -27.08
C ILE A 209 -3.31 -14.66 -27.08
N ASN A 210 -2.90 -15.92 -26.89
CA ASN A 210 -1.49 -16.29 -26.70
C ASN A 210 -0.98 -17.34 -27.70
N ASN A 211 -1.85 -18.04 -28.44
CA ASN A 211 -1.42 -19.00 -29.46
C ASN A 211 -1.15 -18.30 -30.81
N THR A 212 -0.10 -17.48 -30.87
CA THR A 212 0.16 -16.55 -32.00
C THR A 212 1.44 -16.84 -32.80
N GLU A 213 2.06 -18.01 -32.63
CA GLU A 213 3.36 -18.37 -33.24
C GLU A 213 3.45 -18.16 -34.76
N LYS A 214 2.32 -18.21 -35.47
CA LYS A 214 2.25 -17.99 -36.94
C LYS A 214 2.05 -16.53 -37.36
N LEU A 215 1.93 -15.61 -36.40
CA LEU A 215 1.63 -14.20 -36.62
C LEU A 215 2.87 -13.32 -36.60
N THR A 216 3.95 -13.75 -35.94
CA THR A 216 5.24 -13.07 -35.90
C THR A 216 6.30 -13.82 -36.73
N ARG A 217 7.42 -13.13 -37.03
CA ARG A 217 8.62 -13.71 -37.62
C ARG A 217 9.84 -12.96 -37.08
N ILE A 218 10.98 -13.63 -37.01
CA ILE A 218 12.26 -12.99 -36.67
C ILE A 218 12.77 -12.23 -37.90
N ASN A 219 13.10 -10.95 -37.72
CA ASN A 219 13.70 -10.10 -38.77
C ASN A 219 15.23 -10.33 -38.88
N ALA A 220 15.90 -9.62 -39.79
CA ALA A 220 17.35 -9.76 -39.99
C ALA A 220 18.21 -9.35 -38.77
N TYR A 221 17.62 -8.64 -37.79
CA TYR A 221 18.26 -8.17 -36.57
C TYR A 221 17.96 -9.06 -35.36
N GLY A 222 17.24 -10.17 -35.54
CA GLY A 222 16.88 -11.08 -34.45
C GLY A 222 15.64 -10.64 -33.66
N GLU A 223 14.87 -9.68 -34.16
CA GLU A 223 13.68 -9.15 -33.47
C GLU A 223 12.40 -9.78 -34.01
N ASP A 224 11.44 -10.06 -33.13
CA ASP A 224 10.10 -10.48 -33.53
C ASP A 224 9.34 -9.31 -34.16
N VAL A 225 8.90 -9.49 -35.41
CA VAL A 225 8.08 -8.52 -36.14
C VAL A 225 6.79 -9.16 -36.64
N TRP A 226 5.70 -8.39 -36.69
CA TRP A 226 4.44 -8.88 -37.22
C TRP A 226 4.53 -9.21 -38.71
N THR A 227 4.05 -10.41 -39.06
CA THR A 227 3.80 -10.80 -40.44
C THR A 227 2.59 -10.06 -41.00
N LYS A 228 2.39 -10.12 -42.33
CA LYS A 228 1.15 -9.64 -42.96
C LYS A 228 -0.10 -10.27 -42.32
N LYS A 229 -0.05 -11.57 -42.00
CA LYS A 229 -1.13 -12.28 -41.31
C LYS A 229 -1.35 -11.75 -39.88
N GLY A 230 -0.28 -11.41 -39.16
CA GLY A 230 -0.36 -10.78 -37.84
C GLY A 230 -1.04 -9.41 -37.88
N ARG A 231 -0.73 -8.59 -38.88
CA ARG A 231 -1.40 -7.29 -39.10
C ARG A 231 -2.87 -7.43 -39.46
N GLU A 232 -3.20 -8.35 -40.36
CA GLU A 232 -4.60 -8.66 -40.70
C GLU A 232 -5.38 -9.23 -39.51
N PHE A 233 -4.73 -10.04 -38.68
CA PHE A 233 -5.31 -10.56 -37.44
C PHE A 233 -5.58 -9.43 -36.45
N GLY A 234 -4.60 -8.56 -36.22
CA GLY A 234 -4.72 -7.35 -35.41
C GLY A 234 -5.89 -6.46 -35.80
N ALA A 235 -5.98 -6.10 -37.09
CA ALA A 235 -7.07 -5.29 -37.62
C ALA A 235 -8.45 -5.94 -37.40
N LYS A 236 -8.54 -7.27 -37.46
CA LYS A 236 -9.78 -7.99 -37.14
C LYS A 236 -10.12 -7.93 -35.65
N VAL A 237 -9.13 -8.08 -34.77
CA VAL A 237 -9.32 -7.95 -33.32
C VAL A 237 -9.81 -6.53 -33.01
N GLU A 238 -9.13 -5.51 -33.51
CA GLU A 238 -9.49 -4.10 -33.36
C GLU A 238 -10.92 -3.81 -33.84
N TYR A 239 -11.27 -4.26 -35.05
CA TYR A 239 -12.61 -4.10 -35.60
C TYR A 239 -13.70 -4.71 -34.71
N ILE A 240 -13.44 -5.91 -34.16
CA ILE A 240 -14.40 -6.62 -33.31
C ILE A 240 -14.54 -5.94 -31.94
N ILE A 241 -13.45 -5.50 -31.30
CA ILE A 241 -13.55 -4.79 -30.01
C ILE A 241 -14.24 -3.44 -30.17
N LEU A 242 -14.04 -2.73 -31.28
CA LEU A 242 -14.79 -1.51 -31.63
C LEU A 242 -16.29 -1.81 -31.80
N GLY A 243 -16.62 -2.93 -32.44
CA GLY A 243 -18.00 -3.40 -32.58
C GLY A 243 -18.65 -3.75 -31.23
N ILE A 244 -17.91 -4.40 -30.33
CA ILE A 244 -18.35 -4.74 -28.97
C ILE A 244 -18.62 -3.47 -28.17
N ASP A 245 -17.67 -2.53 -28.15
CA ASP A 245 -17.84 -1.25 -27.48
C ASP A 245 -19.07 -0.51 -28.01
N LYS A 246 -19.22 -0.43 -29.34
CA LYS A 246 -20.40 0.17 -29.96
C LYS A 246 -21.68 -0.53 -29.51
N ALA A 247 -21.74 -1.86 -29.49
CA ALA A 247 -22.93 -2.62 -29.08
C ALA A 247 -23.25 -2.46 -27.59
N LEU A 248 -22.23 -2.38 -26.73
CA LEU A 248 -22.39 -2.15 -25.30
C LEU A 248 -22.89 -0.73 -25.00
N ASN A 249 -22.46 0.24 -25.81
CA ASN A 249 -22.87 1.63 -25.73
C ASN A 249 -24.16 1.93 -26.55
N TYR A 250 -24.59 1.03 -27.45
CA TYR A 250 -25.80 1.22 -28.28
C TYR A 250 -27.11 1.22 -27.48
N ARG A 251 -27.12 0.67 -26.25
CA ARG A 251 -28.26 0.84 -25.33
C ARG A 251 -28.36 2.28 -24.76
N GLN A 252 -27.39 3.15 -25.02
CA GLN A 252 -27.48 4.61 -24.87
C GLN A 252 -27.72 5.29 -26.24
N SER A 253 -28.74 4.88 -26.99
CA SER A 253 -29.21 5.70 -28.13
C SER A 253 -30.02 6.91 -27.64
N LEU A 254 -29.37 7.76 -26.85
CA LEU A 254 -29.63 9.18 -26.87
C LEU A 254 -28.61 9.78 -27.83
N THR A 255 -29.08 10.46 -28.87
CA THR A 255 -28.22 11.27 -29.74
C THR A 255 -27.37 12.18 -28.83
N PRO A 256 -26.03 12.19 -28.96
CA PRO A 256 -25.22 13.11 -28.18
C PRO A 256 -25.70 14.53 -28.49
N ALA A 257 -26.07 15.24 -27.42
CA ALA A 257 -26.69 16.55 -27.56
C ALA A 257 -25.68 17.49 -28.25
N PRO A 258 -26.08 18.21 -29.33
CA PRO A 258 -25.21 19.17 -29.99
C PRO A 258 -24.57 20.13 -28.99
N LYS A 259 -23.29 20.50 -29.12
CA LYS A 259 -22.60 21.32 -28.09
C LYS A 259 -23.36 22.56 -27.62
N TRP A 260 -24.14 23.19 -28.50
CA TRP A 260 -24.96 24.36 -28.15
C TRP A 260 -26.09 24.05 -27.16
N THR A 261 -26.61 22.82 -27.09
CA THR A 261 -27.64 22.44 -26.10
C THR A 261 -27.09 22.42 -24.68
N CYS A 262 -25.76 22.41 -24.51
CA CYS A 262 -25.10 22.52 -23.21
C CYS A 262 -24.90 23.97 -22.76
N GLU A 263 -25.24 24.97 -23.59
CA GLU A 263 -25.23 26.38 -23.22
C GLU A 263 -26.39 26.70 -22.28
N ASN A 264 -26.20 27.67 -21.37
CA ASN A 264 -27.18 28.03 -20.35
C ASN A 264 -28.56 28.42 -20.93
N THR A 265 -28.61 28.90 -22.18
CA THR A 265 -29.83 29.25 -22.90
C THR A 265 -30.77 28.07 -23.13
N TYR A 266 -30.25 26.85 -23.23
CA TYR A 266 -31.00 25.65 -23.60
C TYR A 266 -31.11 24.61 -22.47
N LYS A 267 -30.38 24.82 -21.37
CA LYS A 267 -30.52 24.01 -20.14
C LYS A 267 -31.81 24.38 -19.40
N LEU A 268 -32.51 23.38 -18.88
CA LEU A 268 -33.67 23.63 -18.03
C LEU A 268 -33.24 24.21 -16.69
N ALA A 269 -34.05 25.08 -16.10
CA ALA A 269 -33.80 25.62 -14.76
C ALA A 269 -33.68 24.52 -13.69
N THR A 270 -34.42 23.41 -13.87
CA THR A 270 -34.32 22.21 -13.03
C THR A 270 -33.01 21.46 -13.22
N GLU A 271 -32.49 21.36 -14.45
CA GLU A 271 -31.18 20.74 -14.72
C GLU A 271 -30.04 21.57 -14.12
N TYR A 272 -30.13 22.89 -14.19
CA TYR A 272 -29.18 23.78 -13.51
C TYR A 272 -29.20 23.55 -12.00
N LYS A 273 -30.40 23.46 -11.40
CA LYS A 273 -30.55 23.19 -9.97
C LYS A 273 -29.95 21.84 -9.58
N ILE A 274 -30.29 20.77 -10.31
CA ILE A 274 -29.77 19.42 -10.04
C ILE A 274 -28.25 19.37 -10.23
N THR A 275 -27.71 20.01 -11.26
CA THR A 275 -26.26 20.07 -11.50
C THR A 275 -25.56 20.82 -10.36
N SER A 276 -26.14 21.93 -9.90
CA SER A 276 -25.65 22.68 -8.74
C SER A 276 -25.70 21.85 -7.45
N ASP A 277 -26.77 21.07 -7.24
CA ASP A 277 -26.91 20.19 -6.08
C ASP A 277 -25.86 19.06 -6.13
N ILE A 278 -25.62 18.48 -7.31
CA ILE A 278 -24.55 17.48 -7.53
C ILE A 278 -23.17 18.09 -7.25
N GLU A 279 -22.87 19.26 -7.78
CA GLU A 279 -21.60 19.96 -7.52
C GLU A 279 -21.42 20.26 -6.02
N GLN A 280 -22.50 20.60 -5.32
CA GLN A 280 -22.48 20.81 -3.88
C GLN A 280 -22.18 19.50 -3.14
N ILE A 281 -22.87 18.39 -3.48
CA ILE A 281 -22.62 17.07 -2.87
C ILE A 281 -21.18 16.61 -3.14
N LEU A 282 -20.65 16.82 -4.34
CA LEU A 282 -19.27 16.46 -4.67
C LEU A 282 -18.25 17.26 -3.84
N LYS A 283 -18.51 18.55 -3.59
CA LYS A 283 -17.70 19.36 -2.66
C LYS A 283 -17.78 18.82 -1.24
N GLU A 284 -18.97 18.45 -0.77
CA GLU A 284 -19.17 17.84 0.54
C GLU A 284 -18.41 16.52 0.67
N ILE A 285 -18.45 15.65 -0.34
CA ILE A 285 -17.66 14.41 -0.39
C ILE A 285 -16.17 14.71 -0.29
N SER A 286 -15.66 15.65 -1.08
CA SER A 286 -14.25 16.04 -1.06
C SER A 286 -13.81 16.53 0.34
N LEU A 287 -14.64 17.34 1.00
CA LEU A 287 -14.39 17.80 2.38
C LEU A 287 -14.43 16.65 3.40
N LEU A 288 -15.37 15.71 3.24
CA LEU A 288 -15.47 14.53 4.10
C LEU A 288 -14.27 13.60 3.93
N GLU A 289 -13.74 13.44 2.72
CA GLU A 289 -12.54 12.67 2.45
C GLU A 289 -11.30 13.30 3.09
N GLU A 290 -11.14 14.62 3.01
CA GLU A 290 -10.07 15.34 3.69
C GLU A 290 -10.19 15.19 5.21
N LYS A 291 -11.40 15.36 5.76
CA LYS A 291 -11.67 15.14 7.19
C LYS A 291 -11.36 13.71 7.61
N LYS A 292 -11.71 12.71 6.81
CA LYS A 292 -11.36 11.31 7.07
C LYS A 292 -9.85 11.13 7.14
N LYS A 293 -9.10 11.71 6.20
CA LYS A 293 -7.63 11.62 6.19
C LYS A 293 -7.01 12.24 7.44
N LEU A 294 -7.53 13.39 7.90
CA LEU A 294 -7.10 13.99 9.16
C LEU A 294 -7.40 13.07 10.34
N LEU A 295 -8.62 12.51 10.41
CA LEU A 295 -8.99 11.55 11.47
C LEU A 295 -8.13 10.27 11.45
N GLU A 296 -7.70 9.79 10.28
CA GLU A 296 -6.78 8.66 10.16
C GLU A 296 -5.38 8.99 10.67
N ILE A 297 -4.90 10.23 10.44
CA ILE A 297 -3.64 10.74 11.01
C ILE A 297 -3.77 10.83 12.54
N ASP A 298 -4.85 11.42 13.04
CA ASP A 298 -5.12 11.56 14.47
C ASP A 298 -5.22 10.18 15.14
N LEU A 299 -5.92 9.23 14.53
CA LEU A 299 -6.05 7.86 15.03
C LEU A 299 -4.69 7.16 15.12
N LYS A 300 -3.82 7.37 14.12
CA LYS A 300 -2.47 6.80 14.11
C LYS A 300 -1.61 7.42 15.21
N GLU A 301 -1.69 8.73 15.37
CA GLU A 301 -1.03 9.44 16.47
C GLU A 301 -1.53 8.93 17.83
N GLU A 302 -2.84 8.85 18.07
CA GLU A 302 -3.41 8.31 19.32
C GLU A 302 -2.99 6.87 19.58
N SER A 303 -2.91 6.04 18.53
CA SER A 303 -2.48 4.65 18.64
C SER A 303 -1.03 4.47 19.09
N LEU A 304 -0.17 5.49 18.96
CA LEU A 304 1.24 5.42 19.38
C LEU A 304 1.41 5.04 20.85
N LEU A 305 0.47 5.40 21.73
CA LEU A 305 0.56 5.01 23.14
C LEU A 305 0.60 3.50 23.32
N ARG A 306 -0.11 2.73 22.49
CA ARG A 306 -0.11 1.26 22.57
C ARG A 306 1.26 0.65 22.28
N ASN A 307 2.16 1.37 21.61
CA ASN A 307 3.51 0.90 21.36
C ASN A 307 4.31 0.68 22.65
N LEU A 308 3.98 1.39 23.74
CA LEU A 308 4.54 1.13 25.08
C LEU A 308 4.31 -0.31 25.55
N LEU A 309 3.31 -1.00 25.00
CA LEU A 309 2.99 -2.36 25.39
C LEU A 309 3.86 -3.40 24.68
N PHE A 310 4.37 -3.13 23.47
CA PHE A 310 4.96 -4.20 22.63
C PHE A 310 6.15 -3.79 21.76
N GLU A 311 6.44 -2.50 21.57
CA GLU A 311 7.52 -2.06 20.69
C GLU A 311 8.91 -2.13 21.35
N THR A 312 9.95 -1.96 20.52
CA THR A 312 11.36 -1.78 20.92
C THR A 312 12.04 -0.75 20.02
N GLY A 313 13.18 -0.18 20.44
CA GLY A 313 13.93 0.83 19.68
C GLY A 313 13.13 2.10 19.40
N LYS A 314 13.38 2.75 18.25
CA LYS A 314 12.79 4.05 17.88
C LYS A 314 11.25 4.13 18.03
N PRO A 315 10.46 3.10 17.65
CA PRO A 315 9.01 3.10 17.90
C PRO A 315 8.62 3.15 19.38
N LEU A 316 9.40 2.49 20.27
CA LEU A 316 9.20 2.53 21.72
C LEU A 316 9.61 3.90 22.29
N GLU A 317 10.75 4.44 21.86
CA GLU A 317 11.24 5.77 22.25
C GLU A 317 10.19 6.86 21.96
N LYS A 318 9.62 6.85 20.75
CA LYS A 318 8.53 7.79 20.38
C LYS A 318 7.31 7.67 21.29
N ALA A 319 6.96 6.46 21.69
CA ALA A 319 5.82 6.21 22.57
C ALA A 319 6.09 6.69 24.00
N ILE A 320 7.32 6.52 24.48
CA ILE A 320 7.79 7.05 25.78
C ILE A 320 7.73 8.57 25.77
N ILE A 321 8.30 9.23 24.76
CA ILE A 321 8.26 10.69 24.64
C ILE A 321 6.80 11.19 24.65
N LYS A 322 5.91 10.53 23.89
CA LYS A 322 4.49 10.90 23.87
C LYS A 322 3.85 10.78 25.25
N ALA A 323 4.10 9.69 25.98
CA ALA A 323 3.57 9.51 27.32
C ALA A 323 4.13 10.53 28.32
N LEU A 324 5.43 10.83 28.25
CA LEU A 324 6.06 11.86 29.09
C LEU A 324 5.43 13.25 28.85
N LYS A 325 5.16 13.62 27.59
CA LYS A 325 4.44 14.86 27.25
C LYS A 325 3.04 14.90 27.85
N ILE A 326 2.31 13.78 27.79
CA ILE A 326 0.97 13.67 28.40
C ILE A 326 1.05 13.83 29.92
N MET A 327 2.11 13.34 30.56
CA MET A 327 2.39 13.54 31.98
C MET A 327 2.83 14.97 32.33
N GLY A 328 2.96 15.87 31.35
CA GLY A 328 3.37 17.26 31.56
C GLY A 328 4.87 17.48 31.66
N PHE A 329 5.70 16.54 31.19
CA PHE A 329 7.12 16.80 30.95
C PHE A 329 7.30 17.54 29.61
N ASP A 330 8.28 18.42 29.56
CA ASP A 330 8.91 18.78 28.29
C ASP A 330 9.87 17.64 27.92
N ALA A 331 9.64 16.97 26.78
CA ALA A 331 10.31 15.73 26.45
C ALA A 331 10.62 15.63 24.95
N GLU A 332 11.83 15.24 24.61
CA GLU A 332 12.27 15.04 23.22
C GLU A 332 13.37 14.00 23.12
N GLY A 333 13.54 13.42 21.93
CA GLY A 333 14.73 12.64 21.62
C GLY A 333 15.84 13.60 21.18
N TYR A 334 17.09 13.27 21.50
CA TYR A 334 18.24 14.12 21.16
C TYR A 334 19.22 13.37 20.27
N GLN A 335 19.71 14.03 19.22
CA GLN A 335 20.74 13.49 18.36
C GLN A 335 21.56 14.64 17.76
N ASP A 336 22.88 14.60 17.95
CA ASP A 336 23.84 15.46 17.27
C ASP A 336 24.97 14.62 16.63
N SER A 337 26.10 15.24 16.28
CA SER A 337 27.25 14.56 15.68
C SER A 337 27.93 13.56 16.61
N ASP A 338 27.81 13.76 17.92
CA ASP A 338 28.66 13.12 18.94
C ASP A 338 27.85 12.33 19.99
N SER A 339 26.57 12.65 20.19
CA SER A 339 25.69 12.06 21.20
C SER A 339 24.28 11.75 20.65
N GLU A 340 23.71 10.64 21.12
CA GLU A 340 22.32 10.24 20.85
C GLU A 340 21.67 9.78 22.16
N PHE A 341 20.56 10.43 22.53
CA PHE A 341 19.79 10.11 23.73
C PHE A 341 18.33 9.81 23.37
N ASP A 342 17.82 8.69 23.87
CA ASP A 342 16.47 8.21 23.58
C ASP A 342 15.38 9.19 24.08
N ALA A 343 15.58 9.77 25.27
CA ALA A 343 14.71 10.81 25.80
C ALA A 343 15.46 11.77 26.73
N ILE A 344 15.49 13.06 26.41
CA ILE A 344 15.76 14.13 27.38
C ILE A 344 14.41 14.68 27.81
N PHE A 345 14.17 14.79 29.11
CA PHE A 345 12.93 15.35 29.58
C PHE A 345 13.06 16.11 30.89
N SER A 346 12.21 17.11 31.10
CA SER A 346 12.25 17.96 32.27
C SER A 346 10.86 18.44 32.68
N SER A 347 10.76 18.82 33.94
CA SER A 347 9.54 19.38 34.55
C SER A 347 9.94 20.19 35.78
N LYS A 348 8.96 20.71 36.53
CA LYS A 348 9.23 21.41 37.79
C LYS A 348 9.91 20.53 38.83
N GLU A 349 9.70 19.21 38.73
CA GLU A 349 10.25 18.23 39.66
C GLU A 349 11.73 17.91 39.39
N GLY A 350 12.22 18.10 38.17
CA GLY A 350 13.62 17.88 37.84
C GLY A 350 13.90 17.66 36.36
N ARG A 351 15.19 17.46 36.05
CA ARG A 351 15.72 17.13 34.72
C ARG A 351 16.15 15.67 34.66
N PHE A 352 15.85 15.02 33.54
CA PHE A 352 16.00 13.58 33.39
C PHE A 352 16.63 13.23 32.04
N LEU A 353 17.31 12.08 32.04
CA LEU A 353 17.81 11.43 30.85
C LEU A 353 17.31 9.98 30.84
N GLY A 354 16.66 9.60 29.75
CA GLY A 354 15.99 8.34 29.56
C GLY A 354 16.69 7.44 28.55
N GLU A 355 16.78 6.15 28.86
CA GLU A 355 17.19 5.11 27.91
C GLU A 355 16.07 4.06 27.81
N ALA A 356 15.76 3.59 26.61
CA ALA A 356 14.69 2.63 26.37
C ALA A 356 15.21 1.27 25.90
N GLU A 357 14.64 0.20 26.45
CA GLU A 357 14.93 -1.16 25.98
C GLU A 357 13.68 -2.03 25.93
N GLY A 358 13.40 -2.62 24.76
CA GLY A 358 12.42 -3.68 24.61
C GLY A 358 13.09 -5.02 24.31
N LYS A 359 12.66 -6.08 25.00
CA LYS A 359 13.14 -7.46 24.81
C LYS A 359 11.98 -8.42 24.57
N ASP A 360 12.18 -9.36 23.63
CA ASP A 360 11.13 -10.29 23.21
C ASP A 360 10.70 -11.26 24.33
N ASN A 361 11.67 -11.96 24.95
CA ASN A 361 11.42 -13.10 25.83
C ASN A 361 12.32 -13.12 27.07
N LYS A 362 12.87 -11.96 27.48
CA LYS A 362 13.81 -11.86 28.60
C LYS A 362 13.70 -10.52 29.33
N PRO A 363 14.13 -10.44 30.60
CA PRO A 363 14.29 -9.18 31.31
C PRO A 363 15.34 -8.28 30.66
N ILE A 364 15.22 -6.98 30.96
CA ILE A 364 16.18 -5.93 30.66
C ILE A 364 17.47 -6.18 31.46
N ASN A 365 18.60 -6.12 30.77
CA ASN A 365 19.92 -6.41 31.35
C ASN A 365 20.66 -5.11 31.73
N ILE A 366 21.82 -5.25 32.37
CA ILE A 366 22.62 -4.11 32.85
C ILE A 366 23.30 -3.29 31.72
N GLU A 367 23.30 -3.79 30.48
CA GLU A 367 24.03 -3.14 29.37
C GLU A 367 23.47 -1.73 29.10
N LYS A 368 22.14 -1.60 29.10
CA LYS A 368 21.46 -0.32 28.90
C LYS A 368 21.59 0.64 30.07
N LEU A 369 21.65 0.13 31.29
CA LEU A 369 22.00 0.95 32.45
C LEU A 369 23.42 1.53 32.31
N SER A 370 24.38 0.72 31.84
CA SER A 370 25.76 1.17 31.62
C SER A 370 25.88 2.19 30.48
N GLN A 371 25.01 2.09 29.47
CA GLN A 371 24.89 3.09 28.41
C GLN A 371 24.31 4.39 28.95
N LEU A 372 23.24 4.31 29.73
CA LEU A 372 22.61 5.46 30.36
C LEU A 372 23.59 6.23 31.27
N GLU A 373 24.41 5.55 32.07
CA GLU A 373 25.44 6.20 32.90
C GLU A 373 26.44 7.02 32.06
N ARG A 374 26.88 6.49 30.91
CA ARG A 374 27.77 7.24 30.00
C ARG A 374 27.05 8.44 29.39
N ASN A 375 25.83 8.24 28.91
CA ASN A 375 25.02 9.29 28.31
C ASN A 375 24.76 10.45 29.29
N ILE A 376 24.59 10.17 30.59
CA ILE A 376 24.44 11.18 31.63
C ILE A 376 25.72 12.02 31.78
N HIS A 377 26.90 11.40 31.70
CA HIS A 377 28.16 12.13 31.72
C HIS A 377 28.37 12.97 30.46
N GLU A 378 28.11 12.40 29.29
CA GLU A 378 28.17 13.12 28.00
C GLU A 378 27.24 14.33 28.00
N ASP A 379 26.02 14.17 28.52
CA ASP A 379 25.05 15.25 28.62
C ASP A 379 25.47 16.36 29.59
N PHE A 380 26.15 16.03 30.69
CA PHE A 380 26.69 17.01 31.64
C PHE A 380 27.88 17.80 31.08
N GLU A 381 28.64 17.23 30.13
CA GLU A 381 29.77 17.92 29.49
C GLU A 381 29.33 18.96 28.45
N ARG A 382 28.04 19.02 28.11
CA ARG A 382 27.50 19.94 27.09
C ARG A 382 27.43 21.39 27.58
N GLU A 383 27.66 22.33 26.65
CA GLU A 383 27.53 23.76 26.94
C GLU A 383 26.10 24.11 27.38
N GLY A 384 25.97 24.71 28.57
CA GLY A 384 24.67 25.15 29.13
C GLY A 384 24.00 24.16 30.08
N VAL A 385 24.62 23.02 30.38
CA VAL A 385 24.15 22.08 31.42
C VAL A 385 24.94 22.29 32.71
N GLU A 386 24.27 22.69 33.78
CA GLU A 386 24.91 22.98 35.07
C GLU A 386 24.75 21.84 36.09
N ASP A 387 23.73 20.98 35.92
CA ASP A 387 23.39 19.90 36.84
C ASP A 387 23.23 18.56 36.12
N TYR A 388 23.61 17.48 36.82
CA TYR A 388 23.40 16.11 36.34
C TYR A 388 21.91 15.80 36.18
N ALA A 389 21.54 15.27 35.01
CA ALA A 389 20.21 14.69 34.81
C ALA A 389 20.04 13.42 35.65
N LYS A 390 18.84 13.23 36.19
CA LYS A 390 18.46 11.95 36.80
C LYS A 390 18.25 10.89 35.71
N GLY A 391 18.94 9.77 35.83
CA GLY A 391 18.77 8.64 34.91
C GLY A 391 17.45 7.90 35.10
N VAL A 392 16.80 7.55 33.99
CA VAL A 392 15.58 6.71 33.95
C VAL A 392 15.76 5.62 32.89
N LEU A 393 15.60 4.36 33.27
CA LEU A 393 15.64 3.23 32.35
C LEU A 393 14.23 2.70 32.10
N PHE A 394 13.75 2.81 30.87
CA PHE A 394 12.45 2.33 30.44
C PHE A 394 12.56 0.90 29.88
N GLY A 395 11.88 -0.05 30.53
CA GLY A 395 11.90 -1.46 30.17
C GLY A 395 10.59 -1.96 29.59
N ASN A 396 10.65 -2.59 28.42
CA ASN A 396 9.57 -3.39 27.84
C ASN A 396 10.00 -4.86 27.73
N ALA A 397 10.04 -5.56 28.86
CA ALA A 397 10.40 -6.97 28.90
C ALA A 397 9.23 -7.84 28.44
N TYR A 398 9.55 -9.00 27.84
CA TYR A 398 8.56 -9.97 27.39
C TYR A 398 7.48 -9.38 26.47
N ARG A 399 7.89 -8.50 25.54
CA ARG A 399 6.99 -7.55 24.85
C ARG A 399 5.86 -8.16 24.02
N PHE A 400 5.97 -9.43 23.63
CA PHE A 400 4.91 -10.17 22.92
C PHE A 400 4.09 -11.10 23.82
N THR A 401 4.39 -11.11 25.12
CA THR A 401 3.59 -11.81 26.15
C THR A 401 2.57 -10.84 26.73
N GLU A 402 1.35 -11.32 27.00
CA GLU A 402 0.31 -10.54 27.70
C GLU A 402 0.84 -10.01 29.03
N ILE A 403 0.48 -8.77 29.39
CA ILE A 403 1.06 -8.03 30.53
C ILE A 403 0.99 -8.85 31.82
N GLU A 404 -0.16 -9.46 32.11
CA GLU A 404 -0.42 -10.28 33.30
C GLU A 404 0.44 -11.55 33.38
N LYS A 405 0.95 -12.03 32.24
CA LYS A 405 1.77 -13.24 32.14
C LYS A 405 3.27 -12.93 32.11
N ARG A 406 3.67 -11.65 32.15
CA ARG A 406 5.08 -11.26 32.12
C ARG A 406 5.73 -11.52 33.48
N SER A 407 6.95 -12.04 33.43
CA SER A 407 7.77 -12.27 34.62
C SER A 407 8.56 -11.01 35.03
N GLU A 408 9.75 -11.15 35.61
CA GLU A 408 10.56 -10.00 36.04
C GLU A 408 10.97 -9.12 34.84
N TYR A 409 10.77 -7.80 34.96
CA TYR A 409 11.12 -6.87 33.88
C TYR A 409 12.61 -6.56 33.80
N PHE A 410 13.28 -6.51 34.96
CA PHE A 410 14.69 -6.16 35.06
C PHE A 410 15.44 -7.30 35.75
N THR A 411 16.63 -7.62 35.26
CA THR A 411 17.48 -8.63 35.92
C THR A 411 17.94 -8.14 37.29
N GLN A 412 18.21 -9.07 38.22
CA GLN A 412 18.80 -8.74 39.53
C GLN A 412 20.07 -7.88 39.43
N LYS A 413 20.94 -8.15 38.44
CA LYS A 413 22.13 -7.33 38.17
C LYS A 413 21.76 -5.89 37.79
N CYS A 414 20.74 -5.72 36.94
CA CYS A 414 20.24 -4.40 36.56
C CYS A 414 19.67 -3.66 37.77
N SER A 415 18.87 -4.32 38.60
CA SER A 415 18.31 -3.74 39.83
C SER A 415 19.39 -3.29 40.81
N THR A 416 20.39 -4.13 41.10
CA THR A 416 21.52 -3.74 41.98
C THR A 416 22.33 -2.59 41.39
N GLY A 417 22.54 -2.58 40.07
CA GLY A 417 23.19 -1.47 39.37
C GLY A 417 22.41 -0.17 39.51
N ALA A 418 21.08 -0.22 39.33
CA ALA A 418 20.22 0.94 39.45
C ALA A 418 20.25 1.55 40.86
N ILE A 419 20.30 0.72 41.91
CA ILE A 419 20.49 1.18 43.30
C ILE A 419 21.80 1.95 43.46
N ARG A 420 22.90 1.40 42.95
CA ARG A 420 24.21 2.08 43.00
C ARG A 420 24.18 3.43 42.29
N ALA A 421 23.53 3.48 41.13
CA ALA A 421 23.49 4.64 40.24
C ALA A 421 22.35 5.62 40.55
N LYS A 422 21.46 5.29 41.51
CA LYS A 422 20.22 6.01 41.81
C LYS A 422 19.29 6.22 40.60
N VAL A 423 19.33 5.30 39.63
CA VAL A 423 18.53 5.35 38.41
C VAL A 423 17.11 4.85 38.68
N ALA A 424 16.10 5.54 38.16
CA ALA A 424 14.72 5.08 38.22
C ALA A 424 14.47 4.00 37.16
N LEU A 425 13.74 2.93 37.51
CA LEU A 425 13.36 1.88 36.57
C LEU A 425 11.87 1.99 36.25
N VAL A 426 11.50 2.17 34.98
CA VAL A 426 10.09 2.30 34.57
C VAL A 426 9.69 1.12 33.70
N ARG A 427 8.62 0.40 34.10
CA ARG A 427 7.99 -0.57 33.20
C ARG A 427 7.12 0.21 32.21
N THR A 428 7.38 0.03 30.92
CA THR A 428 6.65 0.76 29.87
C THR A 428 5.14 0.47 29.85
N PRO A 429 4.63 -0.72 30.26
CA PRO A 429 3.20 -0.90 30.42
C PRO A 429 2.57 -0.10 31.57
N ASP A 430 3.30 0.17 32.66
CA ASP A 430 2.80 1.04 33.72
C ASP A 430 2.64 2.47 33.19
N LEU A 431 3.65 2.93 32.44
CA LEU A 431 3.63 4.21 31.76
C LEU A 431 2.46 4.32 30.77
N PHE A 432 2.08 3.23 30.10
CA PHE A 432 0.90 3.18 29.24
C PHE A 432 -0.39 3.45 30.02
N PHE A 433 -0.59 2.81 31.17
CA PHE A 433 -1.81 3.00 31.96
C PHE A 433 -1.90 4.43 32.52
N VAL A 434 -0.79 5.01 32.98
CA VAL A 434 -0.71 6.41 33.40
C VAL A 434 -1.06 7.34 32.23
N ALA A 435 -0.42 7.17 31.08
CA ALA A 435 -0.67 8.01 29.91
C ALA A 435 -2.08 7.85 29.35
N LYS A 436 -2.64 6.63 29.38
CA LYS A 436 -4.03 6.37 28.99
C LYS A 436 -4.99 7.14 29.91
N TYR A 437 -4.80 7.04 31.22
CA TYR A 437 -5.65 7.74 32.18
C TYR A 437 -5.60 9.25 31.99
N LEU A 438 -4.39 9.84 31.91
CA LEU A 438 -4.19 11.28 31.73
C LEU A 438 -4.64 11.79 30.35
N ARG A 439 -4.71 10.91 29.34
CA ARG A 439 -5.28 11.26 28.03
C ARG A 439 -6.80 11.28 28.06
N GLU A 440 -7.41 10.41 28.87
CA GLU A 440 -8.85 10.30 29.04
C GLU A 440 -9.40 11.28 30.11
N ASN A 441 -8.55 11.75 31.02
CA ASN A 441 -8.89 12.61 32.16
C ASN A 441 -7.85 13.73 32.30
N ASP A 442 -8.29 14.98 32.36
CA ASP A 442 -7.40 16.12 32.62
C ASP A 442 -7.10 16.25 34.13
N ASP A 443 -6.29 15.33 34.65
CA ASP A 443 -5.90 15.29 36.06
C ASP A 443 -4.44 15.75 36.26
N GLN A 444 -4.27 17.06 36.40
CA GLN A 444 -2.98 17.70 36.61
C GLN A 444 -2.32 17.29 37.95
N MET A 445 -3.13 16.98 38.96
CA MET A 445 -2.63 16.58 40.27
C MET A 445 -2.06 15.16 40.21
N TYR A 446 -2.76 14.24 39.55
CA TYR A 446 -2.25 12.89 39.28
C TYR A 446 -0.99 12.94 38.42
N ALA A 447 -0.97 13.76 37.37
CA ALA A 447 0.23 13.95 36.56
C ALA A 447 1.44 14.40 37.42
N GLU A 448 1.24 15.38 38.30
CA GLU A 448 2.27 15.83 39.25
C GLU A 448 2.77 14.70 40.16
N LEU A 449 1.85 13.91 40.73
CA LEU A 449 2.23 12.78 41.58
C LEU A 449 3.02 11.72 40.81
N CYS A 450 2.65 11.43 39.56
CA CYS A 450 3.40 10.51 38.71
C CYS A 450 4.80 11.06 38.35
N ARG A 451 4.94 12.37 38.09
CA ARG A 451 6.26 12.98 37.86
C ARG A 451 7.14 12.90 39.11
N LYS A 452 6.58 13.17 40.29
CA LYS A 452 7.27 13.00 41.57
C LYS A 452 7.69 11.55 41.82
N ALA A 453 6.84 10.57 41.49
CA ALA A 453 7.18 9.16 41.63
C ALA A 453 8.43 8.77 40.81
N ILE A 454 8.56 9.29 39.58
CA ILE A 454 9.77 9.11 38.77
C ILE A 454 10.97 9.83 39.42
N PHE A 455 10.78 11.05 39.90
CA PHE A 455 11.84 11.85 40.55
C PHE A 455 12.34 11.25 41.87
N GLU A 456 11.49 10.61 42.65
CA GLU A 456 11.84 10.05 43.97
C GLU A 456 12.32 8.59 43.88
N ALA A 457 12.12 7.91 42.75
CA ALA A 457 12.57 6.55 42.55
C ALA A 457 14.09 6.46 42.39
N GLU A 458 14.84 6.27 43.48
CA GLU A 458 16.28 6.03 43.44
C GLU A 458 16.57 4.52 43.44
N GLY A 459 16.85 3.95 42.27
CA GLY A 459 17.29 2.55 42.17
C GLY A 459 16.20 1.49 42.29
N LYS A 460 14.94 1.91 42.21
CA LYS A 460 13.77 1.03 42.31
C LYS A 460 12.89 1.15 41.08
N ILE A 461 12.04 0.14 40.89
CA ILE A 461 10.93 0.25 39.94
C ILE A 461 10.00 1.35 40.43
N VAL A 462 9.66 2.27 39.53
CA VAL A 462 8.72 3.37 39.82
C VAL A 462 7.36 2.76 40.13
N ASP A 463 6.86 3.06 41.32
CA ASP A 463 5.52 2.72 41.75
C ASP A 463 4.65 3.95 41.54
N PHE A 464 3.82 3.93 40.49
CA PHE A 464 2.94 5.05 40.19
C PHE A 464 1.76 5.05 41.15
N PRO A 465 1.25 6.24 41.54
CA PRO A 465 0.12 6.33 42.45
C PRO A 465 -1.10 5.58 41.90
N GLU A 466 -1.83 4.90 42.79
CA GLU A 466 -3.11 4.29 42.45
C GLU A 466 -4.15 5.38 42.12
N LEU A 467 -5.02 5.06 41.17
CA LEU A 467 -6.15 5.91 40.81
C LEU A 467 -7.22 5.76 41.90
N SER A 468 -7.49 6.85 42.61
CA SER A 468 -8.50 6.92 43.68
C SER A 468 -9.93 7.07 43.16
#